data_AF-A0AAD1AQC4-F1
#
_entry.id   AF-A0AAD1AQC4-F1
#
_cell.length_a   1.000
_cell.length_b   1.000
_cell.length_c   1.000
_cell.angle_alpha   90.00
_cell.angle_beta   90.00
_cell.angle_gamma   90.00
#
_symmetry.space_group_name_H-M   'P 1'
#
loop_
_entity.id
_entity.type
_entity.pdbx_description
1 polymer ?
#
loop_
_entity_poly.entity_id
_entity_poly.type
_entity_poly.pdbx_seq_one_letter_code
_entity_poly.pdbx_strand_id
1 'polypeptide(L)'
;MAQVTLTIHYVDENGKTLGPDNHLMNTPEHHFRLTAPTLIGYDFEKAVLPDGQHVGDPTVTGTMTGDDPQLTFIYTTASSLVHHPVPATLVIQYFDNHKRPLRDAQVLHTKTGHQYELTAPDFPNFRYHHAMLPGGMIMSDKTVSGRLIQPHNELTFMYEPK
;
A
#
# COMPACT_ATOMS: atom_id res chain seq x y z
N MET A 1 28.68 0.06 9.13
CA MET A 1 27.76 -1.10 9.28
C MET A 1 27.11 -1.31 7.93
N ALA A 2 27.14 -2.52 7.39
CA ALA A 2 26.45 -2.81 6.14
C ALA A 2 24.93 -2.73 6.39
N GLN A 3 24.21 -2.09 5.47
CA GLN A 3 22.74 -2.07 5.45
C GLN A 3 22.28 -2.85 4.22
N VAL A 4 21.14 -3.50 4.35
CA VAL A 4 20.47 -4.25 3.29
C VAL A 4 19.05 -3.70 3.16
N THR A 5 18.54 -3.67 1.93
CA THR A 5 17.19 -3.16 1.64
C THR A 5 16.31 -4.32 1.21
N LEU A 6 15.20 -4.55 1.92
CA LEU A 6 14.15 -5.49 1.53
C LEU A 6 13.31 -4.81 0.46
N THR A 7 13.20 -5.40 -0.71
CA THR A 7 12.25 -4.95 -1.72
C THR A 7 10.98 -5.77 -1.62
N ILE A 8 9.85 -5.10 -1.45
CA ILE A 8 8.54 -5.72 -1.18
C ILE A 8 7.65 -5.47 -2.38
N HIS A 9 7.36 -6.52 -3.12
CA HIS A 9 6.52 -6.49 -4.30
C HIS A 9 5.08 -6.88 -3.95
N TYR A 10 4.12 -6.27 -4.66
CA TYR A 10 2.72 -6.63 -4.61
C TYR A 10 2.29 -7.01 -6.02
N VAL A 11 1.92 -8.27 -6.25
CA VAL A 11 1.56 -8.77 -7.57
C VAL A 11 0.24 -9.51 -7.54
N ASP A 12 -0.46 -9.54 -8.68
CA ASP A 12 -1.61 -10.41 -8.87
C ASP A 12 -1.18 -11.85 -9.20
N GLU A 13 -2.16 -12.74 -9.34
CA GLU A 13 -1.97 -14.15 -9.69
C GLU A 13 -1.30 -14.36 -11.06
N ASN A 14 -1.28 -13.32 -11.91
CA ASN A 14 -0.66 -13.31 -13.23
C ASN A 14 0.73 -12.64 -13.21
N GLY A 15 1.22 -12.21 -12.05
CA GLY A 15 2.50 -11.52 -11.89
C GLY A 15 2.48 -10.04 -12.24
N LYS A 16 1.30 -9.44 -12.41
CA LYS A 16 1.17 -8.00 -12.65
C LYS A 16 1.31 -7.23 -11.35
N THR A 17 2.20 -6.25 -11.34
CA THR A 17 2.40 -5.33 -10.21
C THR A 17 1.12 -4.56 -9.88
N LEU A 18 0.71 -4.63 -8.60
CA LEU A 18 -0.50 -4.01 -8.05
C LEU A 18 -0.25 -2.67 -7.36
N GLY A 19 1.02 -2.38 -7.08
CA GLY A 19 1.47 -1.15 -6.45
C GLY A 19 2.99 -1.05 -6.54
N PRO A 20 3.58 0.13 -6.28
CA PRO A 20 5.01 0.28 -6.24
C PRO A 20 5.62 -0.59 -5.16
N ASP A 21 6.90 -0.86 -5.33
CA ASP A 21 7.65 -1.65 -4.37
C ASP A 21 7.83 -0.86 -3.07
N ASN A 22 7.66 -1.54 -1.95
CA ASN A 22 8.02 -0.97 -0.66
C ASN A 22 9.45 -1.38 -0.30
N HIS A 23 10.16 -0.49 0.38
CA HIS A 23 11.54 -0.74 0.78
C HIS A 23 11.67 -0.68 2.30
N LEU A 24 12.28 -1.72 2.89
CA LEU A 24 12.63 -1.74 4.31
C LEU A 24 14.14 -1.89 4.47
N MET A 25 14.80 -0.86 4.97
CA MET A 25 16.25 -0.86 5.17
C MET A 25 16.60 -1.30 6.60
N ASN A 26 17.46 -2.31 6.73
CA ASN A 26 17.91 -2.81 8.03
C ASN A 26 19.32 -3.40 7.94
N THR A 27 19.81 -4.03 9.01
CA THR A 27 21.07 -4.79 8.99
C THR A 27 20.88 -6.17 8.36
N PRO A 28 21.92 -6.75 7.74
CA PRO A 28 21.90 -8.15 7.31
C PRO A 28 21.49 -9.07 8.46
N GLU A 29 20.80 -10.16 8.14
CA GLU A 29 20.30 -11.18 9.09
C GLU A 29 19.27 -10.67 10.13
N HIS A 30 18.79 -9.45 10.01
CA HIS A 30 17.74 -8.94 10.89
C HIS A 30 16.40 -9.63 10.59
N HIS A 31 15.60 -9.88 11.64
CA HIS A 31 14.25 -10.41 11.49
C HIS A 31 13.26 -9.29 11.18
N PHE A 32 12.36 -9.52 10.23
CA PHE A 32 11.24 -8.62 9.95
C PHE A 32 9.91 -9.32 10.23
N ARG A 33 8.91 -8.53 10.58
CA ARG A 33 7.51 -8.95 10.66
C ARG A 33 6.69 -7.96 9.85
N LEU A 34 6.07 -8.44 8.79
CA LEU A 34 5.28 -7.62 7.88
C LEU A 34 3.91 -8.25 7.70
N THR A 35 2.90 -7.40 7.61
CA THR A 35 1.54 -7.83 7.29
C THR A 35 1.20 -7.31 5.90
N ALA A 36 0.80 -8.22 5.01
CA ALA A 36 0.27 -7.92 3.71
C ALA A 36 -0.87 -6.89 3.86
N PRO A 37 -0.77 -5.71 3.22
CA PRO A 37 -1.85 -4.75 3.24
C PRO A 37 -3.08 -5.38 2.61
N THR A 38 -4.26 -5.02 3.13
CA THR A 38 -5.50 -5.43 2.48
C THR A 38 -5.62 -4.68 1.17
N LEU A 39 -5.34 -5.35 0.06
CA LEU A 39 -5.45 -4.75 -1.26
C LEU A 39 -6.88 -4.76 -1.74
N ILE A 40 -7.21 -3.64 -2.33
CA ILE A 40 -8.53 -3.44 -2.81
C ILE A 40 -8.71 -4.09 -4.18
N GLY A 41 -9.68 -4.99 -4.33
CA GLY A 41 -9.93 -5.72 -5.56
C GLY A 41 -9.44 -7.15 -5.53
N TYR A 42 -8.75 -7.52 -4.45
CA TYR A 42 -7.89 -8.67 -4.41
C TYR A 42 -7.96 -9.35 -3.04
N ASP A 43 -7.98 -10.67 -3.04
CA ASP A 43 -7.83 -11.48 -1.85
C ASP A 43 -6.36 -11.89 -1.73
N PHE A 44 -5.79 -11.74 -0.53
CA PHE A 44 -4.43 -12.22 -0.27
C PHE A 44 -4.38 -13.74 -0.51
N GLU A 45 -3.46 -14.18 -1.37
CA GLU A 45 -3.29 -15.61 -1.67
C GLU A 45 -2.14 -16.19 -0.86
N LYS A 46 -0.94 -15.58 -1.00
CA LYS A 46 0.29 -16.04 -0.35
C LYS A 46 1.38 -14.98 -0.41
N ALA A 47 2.40 -15.15 0.40
CA ALA A 47 3.64 -14.40 0.34
C ALA A 47 4.81 -15.32 -0.02
N VAL A 48 5.78 -14.80 -0.76
CA VAL A 48 7.06 -15.45 -1.07
C VAL A 48 8.16 -14.68 -0.34
N LEU A 49 8.77 -15.32 0.65
CA LEU A 49 9.83 -14.75 1.48
C LEU A 49 11.19 -14.72 0.73
N PRO A 50 12.19 -13.95 1.23
CA PRO A 50 13.52 -13.88 0.63
C PRO A 50 14.28 -15.22 0.54
N ASP A 51 13.94 -16.17 1.40
CA ASP A 51 14.49 -17.53 1.41
C ASP A 51 13.74 -18.49 0.45
N GLY A 52 12.74 -17.98 -0.28
CA GLY A 52 11.90 -18.73 -1.20
C GLY A 52 10.72 -19.46 -0.55
N GLN A 53 10.51 -19.32 0.77
CA GLN A 53 9.37 -19.94 1.44
C GLN A 53 8.05 -19.30 1.04
N HIS A 54 7.02 -20.12 0.90
CA HIS A 54 5.65 -19.67 0.61
C HIS A 54 4.82 -19.70 1.89
N VAL A 55 4.20 -18.57 2.22
CA VAL A 55 3.39 -18.42 3.43
C VAL A 55 1.95 -18.05 3.04
N GLY A 56 0.98 -18.86 3.47
CA GLY A 56 -0.44 -18.63 3.23
C GLY A 56 -1.11 -17.67 4.21
N ASP A 57 -0.34 -17.10 5.15
CA ASP A 57 -0.80 -16.11 6.11
C ASP A 57 -0.44 -14.69 5.66
N PRO A 58 -1.33 -13.71 5.85
CA PRO A 58 -1.06 -12.32 5.49
C PRO A 58 0.02 -11.71 6.38
N THR A 59 0.19 -12.19 7.61
CA THR A 59 1.30 -11.76 8.48
C THR A 59 2.45 -12.74 8.35
N VAL A 60 3.56 -12.24 7.84
CA VAL A 60 4.77 -13.03 7.59
C VAL A 60 5.92 -12.55 8.46
N THR A 61 6.75 -13.50 8.86
CA THR A 61 8.02 -13.24 9.53
C THR A 61 9.13 -13.87 8.72
N GLY A 62 10.21 -13.14 8.51
CA GLY A 62 11.36 -13.62 7.75
C GLY A 62 12.64 -12.96 8.23
N THR A 63 13.73 -13.27 7.53
CA THR A 63 15.06 -12.76 7.84
C THR A 63 15.63 -12.10 6.60
N MET A 64 16.39 -11.02 6.78
CA MET A 64 17.06 -10.31 5.69
C MET A 64 18.26 -11.13 5.18
N THR A 65 18.00 -12.12 4.33
CA THR A 65 18.99 -13.05 3.78
C THR A 65 19.31 -12.76 2.31
N GLY A 66 20.59 -12.82 1.95
CA GLY A 66 21.08 -12.53 0.59
C GLY A 66 21.54 -11.08 0.40
N ASP A 67 22.10 -10.79 -0.77
CA ASP A 67 22.58 -9.44 -1.13
C ASP A 67 21.44 -8.47 -1.50
N ASP A 68 20.33 -8.99 -2.05
CA ASP A 68 19.11 -8.24 -2.40
C ASP A 68 17.86 -9.05 -2.00
N PRO A 69 17.44 -8.99 -0.72
CA PRO A 69 16.30 -9.73 -0.25
C PRO A 69 15.00 -9.18 -0.85
N GLN A 70 14.16 -10.09 -1.36
CA GLN A 70 12.87 -9.74 -1.96
C GLN A 70 11.72 -10.46 -1.25
N LEU A 71 10.66 -9.72 -0.96
CA LEU A 71 9.40 -10.23 -0.42
C LEU A 71 8.29 -9.97 -1.43
N THR A 72 7.60 -11.00 -1.89
CA THR A 72 6.48 -10.81 -2.83
C THR A 72 5.18 -11.22 -2.18
N PHE A 73 4.25 -10.28 -2.02
CA PHE A 73 2.87 -10.57 -1.69
C PHE A 73 2.07 -10.80 -2.97
N ILE A 74 1.51 -11.99 -3.10
CA ILE A 74 0.70 -12.44 -4.22
C ILE A 74 -0.76 -12.38 -3.81
N TYR A 75 -1.56 -11.75 -4.65
CA TYR A 75 -2.99 -11.63 -4.44
C TYR A 75 -3.75 -12.21 -5.63
N THR A 76 -4.96 -12.70 -5.37
CA THR A 76 -5.89 -13.16 -6.39
C THR A 76 -6.97 -12.13 -6.61
N THR A 77 -7.45 -11.95 -7.84
CA THR A 77 -8.62 -11.13 -8.09
C THR A 77 -9.82 -11.61 -7.27
N ALA A 78 -10.33 -10.74 -6.40
CA ALA A 78 -11.42 -11.10 -5.50
C ALA A 78 -12.70 -11.38 -6.32
N SER A 79 -13.04 -12.66 -6.45
CA SER A 79 -14.20 -13.12 -7.24
C SER A 79 -15.53 -12.59 -6.68
N SER A 80 -15.57 -12.25 -5.39
CA SER A 80 -16.75 -11.72 -4.70
C SER A 80 -17.16 -10.30 -5.15
N LEU A 81 -16.32 -9.59 -5.91
CA LEU A 81 -16.59 -8.20 -6.33
C LEU A 81 -17.37 -8.06 -7.63
N VAL A 82 -17.57 -9.16 -8.36
CA VAL A 82 -18.18 -9.13 -9.71
C VAL A 82 -19.70 -9.26 -9.64
N HIS A 83 -20.28 -9.65 -8.50
CA HIS A 83 -21.72 -9.96 -8.44
C HIS A 83 -22.60 -8.91 -7.73
N HIS A 84 -22.08 -8.08 -6.81
CA HIS A 84 -22.86 -7.00 -6.17
C HIS A 84 -22.00 -5.76 -5.82
N PRO A 85 -21.81 -4.81 -6.73
CA PRO A 85 -21.17 -3.54 -6.40
C PRO A 85 -22.03 -2.77 -5.38
N VAL A 86 -21.47 -2.51 -4.19
CA VAL A 86 -22.12 -1.70 -3.15
C VAL A 86 -21.60 -0.26 -3.22
N PRO A 87 -22.38 0.76 -2.80
CA PRO A 87 -21.89 2.12 -2.69
C PRO A 87 -20.63 2.18 -1.83
N ALA A 88 -19.62 2.90 -2.32
CA ALA A 88 -18.35 3.09 -1.65
C ALA A 88 -17.99 4.58 -1.62
N THR A 89 -17.40 5.02 -0.52
CA THR A 89 -16.83 6.35 -0.38
C THR A 89 -15.31 6.27 -0.21
N LEU A 90 -14.62 7.21 -0.84
CA LEU A 90 -13.20 7.47 -0.62
C LEU A 90 -13.05 8.88 -0.05
N VAL A 91 -12.64 8.96 1.20
CA VAL A 91 -12.34 10.21 1.91
C VAL A 91 -10.85 10.50 1.74
N ILE A 92 -10.54 11.61 1.09
CA ILE A 92 -9.18 12.05 0.78
C ILE A 92 -8.83 13.19 1.72
N GLN A 93 -7.81 12.97 2.55
CA GLN A 93 -7.36 13.90 3.58
C GLN A 93 -5.93 14.38 3.29
N TYR A 94 -5.61 15.58 3.77
CA TYR A 94 -4.31 16.23 3.55
C TYR A 94 -3.80 16.77 4.88
N PHE A 95 -2.77 16.14 5.44
CA PHE A 95 -2.25 16.50 6.76
C PHE A 95 -0.77 16.90 6.71
N ASP A 96 -0.38 17.81 7.60
CA ASP A 96 1.03 18.02 7.93
C ASP A 96 1.53 16.99 8.96
N ASN A 97 2.84 17.01 9.22
CA ASN A 97 3.50 16.18 10.25
C ASN A 97 2.96 16.37 11.69
N HIS A 98 2.15 17.39 11.95
CA HIS A 98 1.46 17.63 13.23
C HIS A 98 -0.02 17.21 13.19
N LYS A 99 -0.45 16.49 12.15
CA LYS A 99 -1.84 16.07 11.90
C LYS A 99 -2.82 17.24 11.75
N ARG A 100 -2.35 18.40 11.28
CA ARG A 100 -3.20 19.56 10.98
C ARG A 100 -3.66 19.52 9.53
N PRO A 101 -4.97 19.67 9.26
CA PRO A 101 -5.48 19.64 7.89
C PRO A 101 -4.96 20.83 7.10
N LEU A 102 -4.43 20.58 5.90
CA LEU A 102 -3.97 21.62 4.97
C LEU A 102 -5.09 22.19 4.11
N ARG A 103 -6.18 21.43 3.95
CA ARG A 103 -7.41 21.81 3.26
C ARG A 103 -8.56 20.90 3.70
N ASP A 104 -9.78 21.26 3.31
CA ASP A 104 -10.95 20.40 3.49
C ASP A 104 -10.79 19.05 2.79
N ALA A 105 -11.28 18.01 3.45
CA ALA A 105 -11.30 16.66 2.90
C ALA A 105 -12.19 16.59 1.66
N GLN A 106 -11.76 15.79 0.68
CA GLN A 106 -12.55 15.52 -0.51
C GLN A 106 -13.21 14.15 -0.36
N VAL A 107 -14.47 14.03 -0.78
CA VAL A 107 -15.21 12.76 -0.71
C VAL A 107 -15.62 12.36 -2.12
N LEU A 108 -15.07 11.24 -2.59
CA LEU A 108 -15.48 10.62 -3.84
C LEU A 108 -16.52 9.53 -3.54
N HIS A 109 -17.68 9.63 -4.16
CA HIS A 109 -18.73 8.62 -4.10
C HIS A 109 -18.63 7.75 -5.35
N THR A 110 -18.52 6.45 -5.16
CA THR A 110 -18.42 5.47 -6.23
C THR A 110 -19.00 4.14 -5.76
N LYS A 111 -18.57 3.02 -6.34
CA LYS A 111 -18.94 1.67 -5.91
C LYS A 111 -17.70 0.83 -5.67
N THR A 112 -17.87 -0.23 -4.88
CA THR A 112 -16.85 -1.28 -4.78
C THR A 112 -16.54 -1.84 -6.18
N GLY A 113 -15.29 -2.20 -6.41
CA GLY A 113 -14.79 -2.65 -7.70
C GLY A 113 -14.35 -1.51 -8.65
N HIS A 114 -14.58 -0.24 -8.35
CA HIS A 114 -14.06 0.88 -9.16
C HIS A 114 -12.60 1.18 -8.84
N GLN A 115 -11.82 1.53 -9.86
CA GLN A 115 -10.44 2.02 -9.71
C GLN A 115 -10.40 3.54 -9.48
N TYR A 116 -9.36 4.00 -8.80
CA TYR A 116 -9.03 5.41 -8.67
C TYR A 116 -7.54 5.62 -8.98
N GLU A 117 -7.23 6.81 -9.46
CA GLU A 117 -5.88 7.34 -9.64
C GLU A 117 -5.92 8.79 -9.18
N LEU A 118 -5.10 9.12 -8.19
CA LEU A 118 -5.12 10.42 -7.52
C LEU A 118 -3.69 10.94 -7.39
N THR A 119 -3.47 12.18 -7.81
CA THR A 119 -2.19 12.87 -7.61
C THR A 119 -2.32 13.87 -6.47
N ALA A 120 -1.39 13.81 -5.52
CA ALA A 120 -1.34 14.74 -4.41
C ALA A 120 -1.16 16.18 -4.95
N PRO A 121 -1.96 17.17 -4.52
CA PRO A 121 -1.76 18.56 -4.91
C PRO A 121 -0.50 19.16 -4.26
N ASP A 122 -0.01 20.25 -4.83
CA ASP A 122 1.05 21.05 -4.22
C ASP A 122 0.48 22.08 -3.25
N PHE A 123 1.15 22.25 -2.11
CA PHE A 123 0.82 23.28 -1.11
C PHE A 123 2.00 24.24 -0.93
N PRO A 124 1.76 25.56 -0.83
CA PRO A 124 2.81 26.53 -0.49
C PRO A 124 3.47 26.19 0.85
N ASN A 125 4.79 26.31 0.95
CA ASN A 125 5.59 26.00 2.16
C ASN A 125 5.56 24.55 2.65
N PHE A 126 4.93 23.63 1.92
CA PHE A 126 4.93 22.21 2.23
C PHE A 126 5.47 21.38 1.07
N ARG A 127 6.12 20.27 1.37
CA ARG A 127 6.52 19.23 0.41
C ARG A 127 5.74 17.96 0.70
N TYR A 128 5.36 17.25 -0.36
CA TYR A 128 4.78 15.92 -0.23
C TYR A 128 5.80 14.95 0.41
N HIS A 129 5.34 14.08 1.31
CA HIS A 129 6.17 13.10 1.97
C HIS A 129 5.77 11.66 1.62
N HIS A 130 4.51 11.27 1.89
CA HIS A 130 3.95 9.97 1.49
C HIS A 130 2.42 10.00 1.51
N ALA A 131 1.78 8.98 0.97
CA ALA A 131 0.35 8.74 1.09
C ALA A 131 0.11 7.47 1.90
N MET A 132 -0.88 7.48 2.77
CA MET A 132 -1.42 6.30 3.41
C MET A 132 -2.71 5.93 2.69
N LEU A 133 -2.72 4.77 2.04
CA LEU A 133 -3.87 4.24 1.33
C LEU A 133 -4.81 3.51 2.29
N PRO A 134 -6.07 3.30 1.87
CA PRO A 134 -6.97 2.39 2.55
C PRO A 134 -6.31 1.03 2.75
N GLY A 135 -6.39 0.47 3.96
CA GLY A 135 -5.71 -0.80 4.29
C GLY A 135 -4.26 -0.65 4.77
N GLY A 136 -3.76 0.58 4.94
CA GLY A 136 -2.50 0.88 5.63
C GLY A 136 -1.25 0.86 4.77
N MET A 137 -1.38 0.72 3.45
CA MET A 137 -0.24 0.79 2.53
C MET A 137 0.31 2.22 2.47
N ILE A 138 1.62 2.37 2.64
CA ILE A 138 2.32 3.66 2.55
C ILE A 138 2.97 3.77 1.17
N MET A 139 2.72 4.87 0.46
CA MET A 139 3.19 5.14 -0.89
C MET A 139 4.05 6.39 -0.92
N SER A 140 5.27 6.29 -1.43
CA SER A 140 6.18 7.45 -1.58
C SER A 140 5.95 8.24 -2.87
N ASP A 141 5.21 7.69 -3.84
CA ASP A 141 4.87 8.39 -5.07
C ASP A 141 3.73 9.39 -4.82
N LYS A 142 3.80 10.54 -5.49
CA LYS A 142 2.79 11.61 -5.43
C LYS A 142 1.51 11.19 -6.13
N THR A 143 1.58 10.31 -7.12
CA THR A 143 0.41 9.67 -7.74
C THR A 143 0.18 8.30 -7.12
N VAL A 144 -1.05 8.05 -6.71
CA VAL A 144 -1.46 6.79 -6.09
C VAL A 144 -2.69 6.25 -6.79
N SER A 145 -2.64 4.96 -7.09
CA SER A 145 -3.74 4.26 -7.72
C SER A 145 -4.20 3.10 -6.86
N GLY A 146 -5.47 2.75 -6.97
CA GLY A 146 -6.06 1.65 -6.23
C GLY A 146 -7.42 1.29 -6.78
N ARG A 147 -8.09 0.37 -6.11
CA ARG A 147 -9.50 0.06 -6.33
C ARG A 147 -10.25 0.39 -5.03
N LEU A 148 -11.58 0.39 -4.98
CA LEU A 148 -12.39 0.45 -3.73
C LEU A 148 -13.06 -0.93 -3.42
N ILE A 149 -12.99 -1.44 -2.18
CA ILE A 149 -13.60 -2.73 -1.76
C ILE A 149 -14.39 -2.61 -0.49
N GLN A 150 -14.08 -1.62 0.35
CA GLN A 150 -14.87 -1.34 1.52
C GLN A 150 -15.90 -0.26 1.16
N PRO A 151 -17.07 -0.25 1.81
CA PRO A 151 -18.03 0.85 1.68
C PRO A 151 -17.44 2.20 2.12
N HIS A 152 -16.45 2.18 3.02
CA HIS A 152 -15.78 3.37 3.52
C HIS A 152 -14.27 3.18 3.44
N ASN A 153 -13.57 4.12 2.80
CA ASN A 153 -12.13 4.06 2.56
C ASN A 153 -11.53 5.44 2.87
N GLU A 154 -10.35 5.46 3.48
CA GLU A 154 -9.63 6.69 3.80
C GLU A 154 -8.27 6.68 3.13
N LEU A 155 -7.95 7.76 2.42
CA LEU A 155 -6.66 8.02 1.84
C LEU A 155 -6.12 9.33 2.41
N THR A 156 -4.91 9.29 2.95
CA THR A 156 -4.29 10.46 3.55
C THR A 156 -3.00 10.79 2.82
N PHE A 157 -2.88 11.99 2.28
CA PHE A 157 -1.61 12.54 1.82
C PHE A 157 -0.94 13.30 2.97
N MET A 158 0.30 12.90 3.29
CA MET A 158 1.13 13.50 4.33
C MET A 158 2.15 14.46 3.72
N TYR A 159 2.31 15.61 4.39
CA TYR A 159 3.20 16.69 3.97
C TYR A 159 4.12 17.14 5.11
N GLU A 160 5.26 17.69 4.73
CA GLU A 160 6.22 18.28 5.65
C GLU A 160 6.45 19.76 5.32
N PRO A 161 6.69 20.63 6.32
CA PRO A 161 7.15 21.99 6.08
C PRO A 161 8.45 22.01 5.27
N LYS A 162 8.60 23.01 4.40
CA LYS A 162 9.85 23.28 3.67
C LYS A 162 10.89 23.96 4.56
#